data_AF-A0A9P5PPN1-F1
#
_entry.id   AF-A0A9P5PPN1-F1
#
_cell.length_a   1.000
_cell.length_b   1.000
_cell.length_c   1.000
_cell.angle_alpha   90.00
_cell.angle_beta   90.00
_cell.angle_gamma   90.00
#
_symmetry.space_group_name_H-M   'P 1'
#
loop_
_entity.id
_entity.type
_entity.pdbx_description
1 polymer ?
#
loop_
_entity_poly.entity_id
_entity_poly.type
_entity_poly.pdbx_seq_one_letter_code
_entity_poly.pdbx_strand_id
1 'polypeptide(L)'
;MSSGSSSSAPNGIHHHPESSSSPHTKNSAHSPYLNGLADPSPHNQQIIKYLYDSGFQRGEFADTVLLLSTSPVQVGVPRTIYVPVEREPEVSQEGFAIALGYLYSSVSLKLIRPENARAVLAAGLMLGGMPELCELAYENCKGSISIETIDVWLQFVDAIPSPTSGTDTPEVSHVRIFGPYAQRLCEDVFHFLVVTLPEILEINTPPSDGTPTTSENGREMLLQVFSRVPFEMFKAAIESPSFQIGSDQARFKFAKEAVETRKLGIARGPGCEETVVLAFGGGNFGTSAVHVTRKMRKRPLWKVNS
;
A
#
# COMPACT_ATOMS: atom_id res chain seq x y z
N MET A 1 82.73 36.74 -31.28
CA MET A 1 81.69 37.69 -31.75
C MET A 1 80.36 37.12 -31.26
N SER A 2 80.03 37.40 -30.00
CA SER A 2 79.02 38.41 -29.58
C SER A 2 77.60 37.80 -29.63
N SER A 3 77.12 37.24 -28.50
CA SER A 3 76.21 37.87 -27.51
C SER A 3 74.79 38.06 -28.06
N GLY A 4 73.79 37.28 -27.62
CA GLY A 4 73.01 37.43 -26.38
C GLY A 4 71.54 37.07 -26.74
N SER A 5 70.57 36.84 -25.86
CA SER A 5 70.45 36.96 -24.41
C SER A 5 69.23 36.14 -23.96
N SER A 6 69.33 35.56 -22.78
CA SER A 6 68.27 34.97 -21.96
C SER A 6 67.29 36.01 -21.42
N SER A 7 66.00 35.65 -21.26
CA SER A 7 65.09 36.37 -20.36
C SER A 7 64.21 35.42 -19.55
N SER A 8 64.51 35.41 -18.26
CA SER A 8 63.81 34.87 -17.11
C SER A 8 62.47 35.56 -16.83
N ALA A 9 61.49 34.80 -16.35
CA ALA A 9 60.26 35.29 -15.75
C ALA A 9 60.49 35.73 -14.28
N PRO A 10 59.77 36.75 -13.80
CA PRO A 10 59.49 36.90 -12.37
C PRO A 10 57.98 36.89 -12.06
N ASN A 11 57.67 36.27 -10.93
CA ASN A 11 56.39 36.33 -10.22
C ASN A 11 55.99 37.79 -9.93
N GLY A 12 54.71 38.10 -10.14
CA GLY A 12 54.07 39.34 -9.68
C GLY A 12 52.74 39.03 -9.00
N ILE A 13 52.79 39.01 -7.67
CA ILE A 13 51.62 38.98 -6.77
C ILE A 13 50.94 40.34 -6.85
N HIS A 14 49.68 40.39 -7.27
CA HIS A 14 48.87 41.62 -7.22
C HIS A 14 47.73 41.47 -6.22
N HIS A 15 47.83 42.26 -5.15
CA HIS A 15 46.75 42.58 -4.21
C HIS A 15 45.58 43.26 -4.93
N HIS A 16 44.35 42.85 -4.63
CA HIS A 16 43.13 43.59 -4.92
C HIS A 16 42.44 43.99 -3.60
N PRO A 17 41.93 45.24 -3.48
CA PRO A 17 41.41 45.76 -2.22
C PRO A 17 39.99 45.28 -1.93
N GLU A 18 39.73 45.08 -0.63
CA GLU A 18 38.40 45.02 -0.02
C GLU A 18 37.67 46.36 -0.16
N SER A 19 36.38 46.33 -0.48
CA SER A 19 35.36 47.12 0.26
C SER A 19 33.92 46.84 -0.17
N SER A 20 33.10 46.75 0.87
CA SER A 20 31.65 47.04 0.97
C SER A 20 30.62 46.14 0.26
N SER A 21 30.22 45.11 1.01
CA SER A 21 28.86 44.95 1.56
C SER A 21 27.64 45.35 0.72
N SER A 22 26.91 44.34 0.26
CA SER A 22 25.45 44.37 0.08
C SER A 22 24.89 42.96 0.35
N PRO A 23 23.94 42.77 1.28
CA PRO A 23 23.45 41.45 1.62
C PRO A 23 22.34 41.07 0.64
N HIS A 24 22.71 40.45 -0.49
CA HIS A 24 21.75 39.65 -1.23
C HIS A 24 21.67 38.27 -0.57
N THR A 25 20.67 38.12 0.30
CA THR A 25 20.11 36.86 0.77
C THR A 25 19.60 36.05 -0.43
N LYS A 26 20.51 35.40 -1.14
CA LYS A 26 20.17 34.24 -1.95
C LYS A 26 20.10 33.07 -0.99
N ASN A 27 18.92 32.86 -0.44
CA ASN A 27 18.49 31.57 0.06
C ASN A 27 18.67 30.56 -1.08
N SER A 28 19.85 29.93 -1.12
CA SER A 28 20.07 28.69 -1.84
C SER A 28 19.28 27.63 -1.09
N ALA A 29 17.97 27.63 -1.28
CA ALA A 29 17.14 26.49 -0.99
C ALA A 29 17.74 25.35 -1.80
N HIS A 30 18.32 24.38 -1.10
CA HIS A 30 18.59 23.07 -1.67
C HIS A 30 17.26 22.54 -2.23
N SER A 31 17.06 22.73 -3.54
CA SER A 31 16.01 22.02 -4.26
C SER A 31 16.34 20.54 -4.13
N PRO A 32 15.44 19.70 -3.60
CA PRO A 32 15.65 18.27 -3.65
C PRO A 32 15.68 17.92 -5.14
N TYR A 33 16.87 17.58 -5.65
CA TYR A 33 17.01 17.05 -7.01
C TYR A 33 16.23 15.75 -7.06
N LEU A 34 15.01 15.83 -7.58
CA LEU A 34 14.15 14.70 -7.88
C LEU A 34 14.75 13.91 -9.03
N ASN A 35 14.95 12.61 -8.83
CA ASN A 35 15.31 11.69 -9.92
C ASN A 35 14.26 11.83 -11.04
N GLY A 36 14.68 12.29 -12.23
CA GLY A 36 13.83 12.41 -13.41
C GLY A 36 13.25 13.79 -13.71
N LEU A 37 13.37 14.77 -12.80
CA LEU A 37 13.10 16.19 -13.08
C LEU A 37 14.43 16.92 -13.32
N ALA A 38 15.21 16.41 -14.27
CA ALA A 38 16.34 17.16 -14.81
C ALA A 38 15.83 18.45 -15.45
N ASP A 39 16.68 19.47 -15.49
CA ASP A 39 16.49 20.70 -16.27
C ASP A 39 15.84 20.35 -17.63
N PRO A 40 14.68 20.94 -18.00
CA PRO A 40 13.89 20.57 -19.17
C PRO A 40 14.60 20.76 -20.52
N SER A 41 15.90 21.05 -20.49
CA SER A 41 16.79 20.99 -21.63
C SER A 41 16.50 19.73 -22.47
N PRO A 42 16.24 19.89 -23.79
CA PRO A 42 15.96 18.76 -24.68
C PRO A 42 17.14 17.77 -24.75
N HIS A 43 18.36 18.24 -24.47
CA HIS A 43 19.54 17.38 -24.39
C HIS A 43 19.46 16.38 -23.23
N ASN A 44 19.04 16.83 -22.04
CA ASN A 44 18.89 15.96 -20.88
C ASN A 44 17.81 14.90 -21.11
N GLN A 45 16.71 15.29 -21.76
CA GLN A 45 15.64 14.36 -22.12
C GLN A 45 16.12 13.27 -23.10
N GLN A 46 16.97 13.63 -24.07
CA GLN A 46 17.58 12.65 -24.98
C GLN A 46 18.52 11.69 -24.24
N ILE A 47 19.32 12.19 -23.29
CA ILE A 47 20.20 11.34 -22.46
C ILE A 47 19.35 10.38 -21.63
N ILE A 48 18.34 10.88 -20.91
CA ILE A 48 17.43 10.07 -20.09
C ILE A 48 16.77 8.98 -20.93
N LYS A 49 16.24 9.36 -22.11
CA LYS A 49 15.61 8.43 -23.05
C LYS A 49 16.61 7.35 -23.49
N TYR A 50 17.83 7.74 -23.87
CA TYR A 50 18.87 6.79 -24.28
C TYR A 50 19.28 5.86 -23.14
N LEU A 51 19.46 6.36 -21.93
CA LEU A 51 19.79 5.52 -20.76
C LEU A 51 18.68 4.54 -20.43
N TYR A 52 17.42 4.94 -20.58
CA TYR A 52 16.27 4.05 -20.39
C TYR A 52 16.18 3.00 -21.51
N ASP A 53 16.19 3.40 -22.78
CA ASP A 53 15.98 2.51 -23.93
C ASP A 53 17.20 1.60 -24.19
N SER A 54 18.43 2.12 -24.05
CA SER A 54 19.68 1.39 -24.31
C SER A 54 20.21 0.73 -23.05
N GLY A 55 20.33 1.49 -21.97
CA GLY A 55 20.92 1.01 -20.72
C GLY A 55 20.00 0.04 -19.99
N PHE A 56 18.82 0.50 -19.61
CA PHE A 56 17.91 -0.29 -18.78
C PHE A 56 17.19 -1.40 -19.58
N GLN A 57 16.51 -1.04 -20.67
CA GLN A 57 15.67 -1.99 -21.43
C GLN A 57 16.48 -3.04 -22.19
N ARG A 58 17.63 -2.65 -22.76
CA ARG A 58 18.49 -3.55 -23.56
C ARG A 58 19.69 -4.10 -22.79
N GLY A 59 19.94 -3.61 -21.58
CA GLY A 59 21.08 -4.02 -20.76
C GLY A 59 22.44 -3.59 -21.33
N GLU A 60 22.47 -2.64 -22.29
CA GLU A 60 23.72 -2.16 -22.84
C GLU A 60 24.49 -1.41 -21.74
N PHE A 61 25.77 -1.73 -21.55
CA PHE A 61 26.63 -1.13 -20.54
C PHE A 61 26.24 -1.42 -19.08
N ALA A 62 25.35 -2.39 -18.82
CA ALA A 62 25.02 -2.80 -17.46
C ALA A 62 26.23 -3.45 -16.76
N ASP A 63 26.60 -2.95 -15.60
CA ASP A 63 27.70 -3.44 -14.76
C ASP A 63 27.22 -4.17 -13.49
N THR A 64 25.91 -4.16 -13.27
CA THR A 64 25.22 -4.71 -12.10
C THR A 64 24.03 -5.52 -12.56
N VAL A 65 23.82 -6.70 -11.94
CA VAL A 65 22.68 -7.57 -12.22
C VAL A 65 21.92 -7.79 -10.92
N LEU A 66 20.62 -7.47 -10.90
CA LEU A 66 19.73 -7.77 -9.80
C LEU A 66 19.11 -9.15 -10.03
N LEU A 67 19.36 -10.08 -9.11
CA LEU A 67 18.79 -11.43 -9.17
C LEU A 67 17.67 -11.59 -8.13
N LEU A 68 16.46 -11.79 -8.64
CA LEU A 68 15.29 -12.22 -7.87
C LEU A 68 15.31 -13.76 -7.89
N SER A 69 15.78 -14.39 -6.83
CA SER A 69 15.96 -15.85 -6.79
C SER A 69 15.67 -16.39 -5.40
N THR A 70 15.35 -17.68 -5.32
CA THR A 70 15.08 -18.44 -4.09
C THR A 70 16.32 -19.07 -3.47
N SER A 71 17.48 -18.91 -4.11
CA SER A 71 18.75 -19.47 -3.65
C SER A 71 19.93 -18.60 -4.08
N PRO A 72 20.96 -18.44 -3.24
CA PRO A 72 22.15 -17.70 -3.61
C PRO A 72 22.91 -18.48 -4.68
N VAL A 73 22.90 -17.97 -5.92
CA VAL A 73 23.75 -18.47 -6.99
C VAL A 73 25.12 -17.79 -6.84
N GLN A 74 26.14 -18.55 -6.43
CA GLN A 74 27.52 -18.09 -6.49
C GLN A 74 28.08 -18.37 -7.89
N VAL A 75 28.18 -17.37 -8.78
CA VAL A 75 29.16 -17.46 -9.89
C VAL A 75 29.60 -16.07 -10.42
N GLY A 76 30.88 -15.76 -10.25
CA GLY A 76 31.82 -15.21 -11.27
C GLY A 76 31.55 -13.91 -12.06
N VAL A 77 30.40 -13.26 -11.93
CA VAL A 77 30.02 -12.04 -12.71
C VAL A 77 30.08 -10.80 -11.79
N PRO A 78 30.43 -9.59 -12.28
CA PRO A 78 30.55 -8.43 -11.40
C PRO A 78 29.21 -8.11 -10.73
N ARG A 79 29.26 -7.91 -9.39
CA ARG A 79 28.23 -7.32 -8.52
C ARG A 79 26.79 -7.79 -8.76
N THR A 80 26.52 -9.05 -8.48
CA THR A 80 25.14 -9.53 -8.32
C THR A 80 24.58 -9.11 -6.96
N ILE A 81 23.43 -8.42 -6.96
CA ILE A 81 22.66 -8.15 -5.75
C ILE A 81 21.51 -9.14 -5.69
N TYR A 82 21.42 -9.86 -4.58
CA TYR A 82 20.36 -10.84 -4.34
C TYR A 82 19.23 -10.20 -3.54
N VAL A 83 18.00 -10.31 -4.06
CA VAL A 83 16.79 -9.85 -3.38
C VAL A 83 15.96 -11.08 -2.98
N PRO A 84 15.77 -11.36 -1.68
CA PRO A 84 14.99 -12.49 -1.21
C PRO A 84 13.49 -12.21 -1.36
N VAL A 85 12.94 -12.48 -2.54
CA VAL A 85 11.51 -12.28 -2.85
C VAL A 85 10.60 -13.30 -2.17
N GLU A 86 11.14 -14.42 -1.69
CA GLU A 86 10.37 -15.49 -1.03
C GLU A 86 9.72 -15.02 0.26
N ARG A 87 10.33 -14.02 0.90
CA ARG A 87 9.83 -13.45 2.14
C ARG A 87 8.70 -12.47 1.89
N GLU A 88 8.44 -12.09 0.64
CA GLU A 88 7.65 -10.91 0.31
C GLU A 88 6.84 -11.16 -0.98
N PRO A 89 5.73 -11.93 -0.88
CA PRO A 89 4.96 -12.39 -2.04
C PRO A 89 4.33 -11.24 -2.84
N GLU A 90 4.18 -10.08 -2.21
CA GLU A 90 3.65 -8.88 -2.83
C GLU A 90 4.65 -8.25 -3.81
N VAL A 91 5.91 -8.68 -3.81
CA VAL A 91 6.97 -8.11 -4.63
C VAL A 91 7.15 -8.95 -5.89
N SER A 92 6.65 -8.44 -7.01
CA SER A 92 6.75 -9.12 -8.32
C SER A 92 7.95 -8.63 -9.14
N GLN A 93 8.38 -9.46 -10.09
CA GLN A 93 9.39 -9.08 -11.08
C GLN A 93 8.96 -7.85 -11.90
N GLU A 94 7.67 -7.77 -12.25
CA GLU A 94 7.11 -6.62 -12.97
C GLU A 94 7.17 -5.35 -12.11
N GLY A 95 6.78 -5.43 -10.84
CA GLY A 95 6.85 -4.32 -9.90
C GLY A 95 8.27 -3.79 -9.75
N PHE A 96 9.25 -4.69 -9.62
CA PHE A 96 10.67 -4.34 -9.60
C PHE A 96 11.16 -3.71 -10.90
N ALA A 97 10.77 -4.25 -12.06
CA ALA A 97 11.17 -3.70 -13.35
C ALA A 97 10.65 -2.27 -13.54
N ILE A 98 9.40 -1.99 -13.13
CA ILE A 98 8.82 -0.64 -13.18
C ILE A 98 9.54 0.29 -12.20
N ALA A 99 9.78 -0.17 -10.96
CA ALA A 99 10.43 0.63 -9.92
C ALA A 99 11.90 0.97 -10.27
N LEU A 100 12.66 0.01 -10.80
CA LEU A 100 14.02 0.25 -11.29
C LEU A 100 14.00 1.14 -12.54
N GLY A 101 13.08 0.88 -13.47
CA GLY A 101 12.91 1.71 -14.66
C GLY A 101 12.62 3.17 -14.31
N TYR A 102 11.87 3.43 -13.22
CA TYR A 102 11.59 4.77 -12.72
C TYR A 102 12.86 5.52 -12.29
N LEU A 103 13.89 4.82 -11.77
CA LEU A 103 15.18 5.44 -11.44
C LEU A 103 15.89 5.99 -12.68
N TYR A 104 15.64 5.39 -13.86
CA TYR A 104 16.18 5.85 -15.14
C TYR A 104 15.28 6.88 -15.81
N SER A 105 13.94 6.71 -15.74
CA SER A 105 12.98 7.58 -16.39
C SER A 105 11.57 7.50 -15.81
N SER A 106 10.91 8.65 -15.68
CA SER A 106 9.50 8.76 -15.28
C SER A 106 8.51 8.14 -16.28
N VAL A 107 8.96 7.74 -17.48
CA VAL A 107 8.13 6.99 -18.44
C VAL A 107 7.54 5.72 -17.82
N SER A 108 8.28 5.09 -16.89
CA SER A 108 7.85 3.89 -16.17
C SER A 108 6.57 4.09 -15.36
N LEU A 109 6.26 5.34 -14.94
CA LEU A 109 5.01 5.65 -14.23
C LEU A 109 3.76 5.30 -15.07
N LYS A 110 3.86 5.35 -16.40
CA LYS A 110 2.75 5.01 -17.32
C LYS A 110 2.46 3.51 -17.39
N LEU A 111 3.35 2.69 -16.83
CA LEU A 111 3.20 1.24 -16.78
C LEU A 111 2.46 0.77 -15.52
N ILE A 112 2.23 1.68 -14.57
CA ILE A 112 1.47 1.39 -13.36
C ILE A 112 0.00 1.26 -13.73
N ARG A 113 -0.60 0.14 -13.33
CA ARG A 113 -1.98 -0.24 -13.56
C ARG A 113 -2.57 -0.80 -12.27
N PRO A 114 -3.91 -0.83 -12.11
CA PRO A 114 -4.54 -1.41 -10.92
C PRO A 114 -4.03 -2.81 -10.54
N GLU A 115 -3.73 -3.65 -11.53
CA GLU A 115 -3.34 -5.04 -11.33
C GLU A 115 -1.91 -5.20 -10.81
N ASN A 116 -1.01 -4.28 -11.16
CA ASN A 116 0.41 -4.33 -10.77
C ASN A 116 0.77 -3.28 -9.69
N ALA A 117 -0.13 -2.35 -9.38
CA ALA A 117 0.13 -1.21 -8.50
C ALA A 117 0.64 -1.61 -7.12
N ARG A 118 0.08 -2.66 -6.52
CA ARG A 118 0.50 -3.15 -5.20
C ARG A 118 1.94 -3.65 -5.21
N ALA A 119 2.33 -4.36 -6.27
CA ALA A 119 3.70 -4.85 -6.44
C ALA A 119 4.69 -3.73 -6.74
N VAL A 120 4.29 -2.72 -7.53
CA VAL A 120 5.10 -1.52 -7.75
C VAL A 120 5.30 -0.74 -6.44
N LEU A 121 4.25 -0.60 -5.63
CA LEU A 121 4.33 0.05 -4.32
C LEU A 121 5.29 -0.69 -3.40
N ALA A 122 5.18 -2.02 -3.32
CA ALA A 122 6.07 -2.86 -2.52
C ALA A 122 7.55 -2.70 -2.97
N ALA A 123 7.81 -2.85 -4.28
CA ALA A 123 9.15 -2.69 -4.84
C ALA A 123 9.72 -1.28 -4.61
N GLY A 124 8.90 -0.24 -4.75
CA GLY A 124 9.30 1.15 -4.52
C GLY A 124 9.72 1.41 -3.07
N LEU A 125 9.00 0.83 -2.11
CA LEU A 125 9.34 0.91 -0.69
C LEU A 125 10.60 0.11 -0.35
N MET A 126 10.77 -1.09 -0.93
CA MET A 126 11.98 -1.90 -0.75
C MET A 126 13.25 -1.22 -1.26
N LEU A 127 13.16 -0.49 -2.37
CA LEU A 127 14.31 0.18 -3.01
C LEU A 127 14.68 1.51 -2.33
N GLY A 128 14.21 1.76 -1.11
CA GLY A 128 14.57 2.94 -0.31
C GLY A 128 13.48 4.01 -0.24
N GLY A 129 12.28 3.74 -0.76
CA GLY A 129 11.16 4.67 -0.76
C GLY A 129 11.30 5.70 -1.88
N MET A 130 10.52 5.54 -2.94
CA MET A 130 10.45 6.46 -4.08
C MET A 130 9.13 7.25 -4.00
N PRO A 131 9.08 8.44 -3.38
CA PRO A 131 7.83 9.03 -2.91
C PRO A 131 6.77 9.22 -4.00
N GLU A 132 7.15 9.73 -5.17
CA GLU A 132 6.19 9.93 -6.27
C GLU A 132 5.70 8.61 -6.87
N LEU A 133 6.59 7.64 -7.05
CA LEU A 133 6.25 6.30 -7.52
C LEU A 133 5.30 5.62 -6.54
N CYS A 134 5.63 5.64 -5.25
CA CYS A 134 4.83 5.04 -4.19
C CYS A 134 3.47 5.73 -4.07
N GLU A 135 3.41 7.06 -4.12
CA GLU A 135 2.12 7.75 -4.04
C GLU A 135 1.24 7.45 -5.26
N LEU A 136 1.80 7.47 -6.48
CA LEU A 136 1.03 7.12 -7.67
C LEU A 136 0.56 5.65 -7.64
N ALA A 137 1.41 4.73 -7.21
CA ALA A 137 1.05 3.32 -7.06
C ALA A 137 -0.03 3.12 -5.98
N TYR A 138 0.06 3.86 -4.87
CA TYR A 138 -0.96 3.86 -3.83
C TYR A 138 -2.31 4.40 -4.35
N GLU A 139 -2.33 5.50 -5.10
CA GLU A 139 -3.58 6.03 -5.68
C GLU A 139 -4.21 5.04 -6.66
N ASN A 140 -3.41 4.30 -7.44
CA ASN A 140 -3.90 3.22 -8.29
C ASN A 140 -4.45 2.05 -7.47
N CYS A 141 -3.79 1.69 -6.36
CA CYS A 141 -4.31 0.68 -5.42
C CYS A 141 -5.67 1.09 -4.87
N LYS A 142 -5.78 2.33 -4.36
CA LYS A 142 -7.02 2.89 -3.82
C LYS A 142 -8.15 2.91 -4.87
N GLY A 143 -7.86 3.39 -6.07
CA GLY A 143 -8.82 3.42 -7.18
C GLY A 143 -9.26 2.03 -7.66
N SER A 144 -8.48 0.99 -7.38
CA SER A 144 -8.84 -0.39 -7.72
C SER A 144 -9.77 -1.07 -6.72
N ILE A 145 -10.04 -0.47 -5.55
CA ILE A 145 -10.92 -1.05 -4.53
C ILE A 145 -12.36 -0.97 -5.06
N SER A 146 -12.95 -2.14 -5.34
CA SER A 146 -14.29 -2.26 -5.91
C SER A 146 -14.95 -3.56 -5.46
N ILE A 147 -16.21 -3.78 -5.83
CA ILE A 147 -16.94 -5.03 -5.52
C ILE A 147 -16.23 -6.25 -6.11
N GLU A 148 -15.63 -6.11 -7.30
CA GLU A 148 -15.00 -7.21 -8.02
C GLU A 148 -13.63 -7.60 -7.43
N THR A 149 -12.92 -6.63 -6.87
CA THR A 149 -11.55 -6.81 -6.36
C THR A 149 -11.47 -6.93 -4.84
N ILE A 150 -12.59 -6.75 -4.13
CA ILE A 150 -12.62 -6.68 -2.67
C ILE A 150 -12.01 -7.92 -2.01
N ASP A 151 -12.16 -9.11 -2.59
CA ASP A 151 -11.62 -10.34 -2.02
C ASP A 151 -10.09 -10.31 -1.89
N VAL A 152 -9.41 -9.78 -2.92
CA VAL A 152 -7.94 -9.65 -2.94
C VAL A 152 -7.49 -8.60 -1.92
N TRP A 153 -8.31 -7.58 -1.66
CA TRP A 153 -8.05 -6.57 -0.63
C TRP A 153 -8.32 -7.08 0.79
N LEU A 154 -9.36 -7.89 0.99
CA LEU A 154 -9.62 -8.54 2.27
C LEU A 154 -8.54 -9.55 2.63
N GLN A 155 -8.03 -10.29 1.64
CA GLN A 155 -6.88 -11.18 1.83
C GLN A 155 -5.63 -10.41 2.25
N PHE A 156 -5.38 -9.25 1.62
CA PHE A 156 -4.29 -8.36 2.02
C PHE A 156 -4.44 -7.86 3.46
N VAL A 157 -5.63 -7.41 3.85
CA VAL A 157 -5.93 -6.95 5.22
C VAL A 157 -5.70 -8.07 6.24
N ASP A 158 -6.14 -9.30 5.94
CA ASP A 158 -5.98 -10.45 6.84
C ASP A 158 -4.51 -10.87 7.01
N ALA A 159 -3.69 -10.64 5.98
CA ALA A 159 -2.26 -10.90 6.03
C ALA A 159 -1.48 -9.88 6.90
N ILE A 160 -2.10 -8.73 7.24
CA ILE A 160 -1.44 -7.72 8.08
C ILE A 160 -1.48 -8.18 9.54
N PRO A 161 -0.32 -8.34 10.21
CA PRO A 161 -0.29 -8.74 11.60
C PRO A 161 -1.03 -7.70 12.45
N SER A 162 -2.00 -8.15 13.24
CA SER A 162 -2.61 -7.31 14.26
C SER A 162 -1.55 -6.97 15.32
N PRO A 163 -1.43 -5.71 15.77
CA PRO A 163 -0.42 -5.29 16.74
C PRO A 163 -0.62 -5.84 18.16
N THR A 164 -1.50 -6.83 18.36
CA THR A 164 -2.02 -7.24 19.65
C THR A 164 -1.89 -8.74 19.85
N SER A 165 -0.69 -9.20 20.20
CA SER A 165 -0.45 -10.34 21.12
C SER A 165 1.05 -10.51 21.32
N GLY A 166 1.58 -9.93 22.40
CA GLY A 166 3.00 -9.98 22.77
C GLY A 166 3.43 -11.35 23.32
N THR A 167 3.14 -12.45 22.62
CA THR A 167 3.49 -13.79 23.13
C THR A 167 3.91 -14.83 22.09
N ASP A 168 3.85 -14.52 20.79
CA ASP A 168 4.30 -15.47 19.77
C ASP A 168 5.67 -15.10 19.19
N THR A 169 6.47 -16.13 18.98
CA THR A 169 7.80 -16.11 18.35
C THR A 169 7.84 -15.25 17.09
N PRO A 170 8.98 -14.62 16.74
CA PRO A 170 9.09 -13.71 15.61
C PRO A 170 8.97 -14.46 14.29
N GLU A 171 7.75 -14.73 13.85
CA GLU A 171 7.47 -15.17 12.49
C GLU A 171 7.49 -13.94 11.58
N VAL A 172 8.30 -14.04 10.52
CA VAL A 172 8.69 -12.93 9.64
C VAL A 172 7.45 -12.41 8.92
N SER A 173 6.97 -11.23 9.30
CA SER A 173 5.71 -10.70 8.82
C SER A 173 5.81 -10.10 7.41
N HIS A 174 5.13 -10.72 6.44
CA HIS A 174 5.10 -10.41 4.99
C HIS A 174 4.52 -9.04 4.58
N VAL A 175 4.15 -8.18 5.52
CA VAL A 175 3.48 -6.89 5.25
C VAL A 175 4.31 -5.68 5.71
N ARG A 176 5.49 -5.90 6.32
CA ARG A 176 6.32 -4.79 6.81
C ARG A 176 6.83 -3.88 5.69
N ILE A 177 6.89 -4.35 4.45
CA ILE A 177 7.32 -3.54 3.30
C ILE A 177 6.43 -2.31 3.12
N PHE A 178 5.11 -2.45 3.28
CA PHE A 178 4.19 -1.37 2.96
C PHE A 178 4.24 -0.21 3.95
N GLY A 179 4.88 -0.40 5.12
CA GLY A 179 5.06 0.66 6.12
C GLY A 179 3.74 1.39 6.43
N PRO A 180 3.69 2.73 6.37
CA PRO A 180 2.47 3.50 6.63
C PRO A 180 1.38 3.31 5.56
N TYR A 181 1.74 2.90 4.34
CA TYR A 181 0.76 2.64 3.28
C TYR A 181 -0.10 1.41 3.58
N ALA A 182 0.41 0.45 4.36
CA ALA A 182 -0.36 -0.71 4.80
C ALA A 182 -1.62 -0.28 5.55
N GLN A 183 -1.45 0.62 6.52
CA GLN A 183 -2.53 1.14 7.33
C GLN A 183 -3.48 2.02 6.49
N ARG A 184 -2.94 2.90 5.65
CA ARG A 184 -3.77 3.73 4.74
C ARG A 184 -4.67 2.86 3.86
N LEU A 185 -4.12 1.81 3.25
CA LEU A 185 -4.89 0.87 2.43
C LEU A 185 -5.97 0.14 3.23
N CYS A 186 -5.66 -0.29 4.47
CA CYS A 186 -6.68 -0.85 5.36
C CYS A 186 -7.82 0.12 5.67
N GLU A 187 -7.49 1.38 5.91
CA GLU A 187 -8.46 2.46 6.16
C GLU A 187 -9.31 2.72 4.90
N ASP A 188 -8.71 2.71 3.71
CA ASP A 188 -9.45 2.86 2.45
C ASP A 188 -10.38 1.65 2.18
N VAL A 189 -9.93 0.42 2.44
CA VAL A 189 -10.78 -0.78 2.33
C VAL A 189 -11.93 -0.71 3.34
N PHE A 190 -11.65 -0.28 4.58
CA PHE A 190 -12.69 -0.07 5.59
C PHE A 190 -13.69 1.00 5.16
N HIS A 191 -13.22 2.15 4.67
CA HIS A 191 -14.06 3.22 4.16
C HIS A 191 -14.94 2.73 3.00
N PHE A 192 -14.36 1.96 2.07
CA PHE A 192 -15.12 1.36 0.98
C PHE A 192 -16.25 0.47 1.51
N LEU A 193 -15.98 -0.43 2.46
CA LEU A 193 -16.99 -1.34 3.02
C LEU A 193 -18.13 -0.61 3.74
N VAL A 194 -17.81 0.47 4.45
CA VAL A 194 -18.74 1.13 5.38
C VAL A 194 -19.52 2.27 4.72
N VAL A 195 -18.92 2.95 3.75
CA VAL A 195 -19.48 4.16 3.12
C VAL A 195 -19.77 3.90 1.65
N THR A 196 -18.73 3.62 0.86
CA THR A 196 -18.83 3.59 -0.60
C THR A 196 -19.68 2.42 -1.11
N LEU A 197 -19.53 1.24 -0.53
CA LEU A 197 -20.23 0.03 -0.95
C LEU A 197 -21.75 0.12 -0.71
N PRO A 198 -22.24 0.51 0.50
CA PRO A 198 -23.67 0.76 0.70
C PRO A 198 -24.26 1.83 -0.23
N GLU A 199 -23.49 2.87 -0.56
CA GLU A 199 -23.89 3.92 -1.50
C GLU A 199 -24.04 3.37 -2.93
N ILE A 200 -23.05 2.62 -3.42
CA ILE A 200 -23.09 1.98 -4.76
C ILE A 200 -24.25 1.00 -4.88
N LEU A 201 -24.58 0.29 -3.80
CA LEU A 201 -25.67 -0.68 -3.75
C LEU A 201 -27.04 -0.05 -3.44
N GLU A 202 -27.11 1.28 -3.32
CA GLU A 202 -28.32 2.09 -3.12
C GLU A 202 -29.19 1.63 -1.95
N ILE A 203 -28.59 1.10 -0.88
CA ILE A 203 -29.31 0.37 0.19
C ILE A 203 -30.28 1.27 0.97
N ASN A 204 -30.06 2.58 0.96
CA ASN A 204 -30.89 3.57 1.65
C ASN A 204 -31.95 4.24 0.75
N THR A 205 -32.04 3.87 -0.53
CA THR A 205 -33.06 4.44 -1.42
C THR A 205 -34.42 3.79 -1.13
N PRO A 206 -35.47 4.59 -0.83
CA PRO A 206 -36.81 4.05 -0.70
C PRO A 206 -37.25 3.49 -2.06
N PRO A 207 -38.00 2.37 -2.09
CA PRO A 207 -38.51 1.81 -3.34
C PRO A 207 -39.36 2.88 -4.04
N SER A 208 -38.85 3.39 -5.16
CA SER A 208 -39.64 4.24 -6.06
C SER A 208 -40.70 3.37 -6.74
N ASP A 209 -41.90 3.94 -6.93
CA ASP A 209 -43.11 3.27 -7.38
C ASP A 209 -42.89 2.21 -8.47
N GLY A 210 -43.05 0.92 -8.10
CA GLY A 210 -43.45 -0.13 -9.03
C GLY A 210 -42.43 -1.20 -9.43
N THR A 211 -41.14 -1.11 -9.09
CA THR A 211 -40.15 -2.17 -9.40
C THR A 211 -39.43 -2.67 -8.14
N PRO A 212 -39.77 -3.86 -7.61
CA PRO A 212 -39.35 -4.31 -6.27
C PRO A 212 -38.00 -5.04 -6.20
N THR A 213 -37.08 -4.92 -7.16
CA THR A 213 -35.97 -5.90 -7.28
C THR A 213 -34.57 -5.39 -6.93
N THR A 214 -34.29 -4.07 -6.96
CA THR A 214 -32.89 -3.60 -6.90
C THR A 214 -32.33 -3.52 -5.47
N SER A 215 -33.13 -3.07 -4.50
CA SER A 215 -32.69 -2.89 -3.10
C SER A 215 -32.43 -4.22 -2.38
N GLU A 216 -33.25 -5.25 -2.66
CA GLU A 216 -33.04 -6.59 -2.09
C GLU A 216 -31.74 -7.23 -2.63
N ASN A 217 -31.49 -7.10 -3.93
CA ASN A 217 -30.25 -7.57 -4.56
C ASN A 217 -29.02 -6.85 -4.00
N GLY A 218 -29.10 -5.53 -3.79
CA GLY A 218 -28.01 -4.76 -3.18
C GLY A 218 -27.71 -5.21 -1.75
N ARG A 219 -28.74 -5.45 -0.94
CA ARG A 219 -28.57 -5.98 0.43
C ARG A 219 -27.96 -7.38 0.43
N GLU A 220 -28.35 -8.24 -0.50
CA GLU A 220 -27.78 -9.60 -0.63
C GLU A 220 -26.30 -9.55 -1.03
N MET A 221 -25.92 -8.70 -2.00
CA MET A 221 -24.51 -8.51 -2.35
C MET A 221 -23.69 -7.97 -1.18
N LEU A 222 -24.22 -6.99 -0.44
CA LEU A 222 -23.58 -6.48 0.77
C LEU A 222 -23.36 -7.60 1.79
N LEU A 223 -24.39 -8.43 2.02
CA LEU A 223 -24.31 -9.59 2.91
C LEU A 223 -23.23 -10.58 2.46
N GLN A 224 -23.16 -10.86 1.17
CA GLN A 224 -22.14 -11.74 0.58
C GLN A 224 -20.73 -11.18 0.80
N VAL A 225 -20.50 -9.88 0.61
CA VAL A 225 -19.21 -9.22 0.91
C VAL A 225 -18.89 -9.32 2.40
N PHE A 226 -19.80 -8.89 3.28
CA PHE A 226 -19.59 -8.90 4.73
C PHE A 226 -19.42 -10.30 5.33
N SER A 227 -19.89 -11.35 4.63
CA SER A 227 -19.64 -12.74 5.03
C SER A 227 -18.18 -13.19 4.88
N ARG A 228 -17.36 -12.44 4.12
CA ARG A 228 -15.95 -12.76 3.85
C ARG A 228 -14.97 -11.88 4.61
N VAL A 229 -15.41 -10.74 5.14
CA VAL A 229 -14.58 -9.74 5.84
C VAL A 229 -13.90 -10.34 7.09
N PRO A 230 -12.62 -10.08 7.38
CA PRO A 230 -11.97 -10.50 8.62
C PRO A 230 -12.72 -9.98 9.86
N PHE A 231 -12.69 -10.73 10.97
CA PHE A 231 -13.58 -10.43 12.11
C PHE A 231 -13.37 -9.04 12.72
N GLU A 232 -12.13 -8.60 12.91
CA GLU A 232 -11.86 -7.29 13.50
C GLU A 232 -12.42 -6.16 12.61
N MET A 233 -12.24 -6.29 11.29
CA MET A 233 -12.80 -5.33 10.33
C MET A 233 -14.34 -5.42 10.26
N PHE A 234 -14.92 -6.61 10.30
CA PHE A 234 -16.36 -6.82 10.35
C PHE A 234 -16.98 -6.18 11.61
N LYS A 235 -16.40 -6.46 12.78
CA LYS A 235 -16.82 -5.89 14.06
C LYS A 235 -16.75 -4.36 14.01
N ALA A 236 -15.61 -3.82 13.60
CA ALA A 236 -15.42 -2.37 13.49
C ALA A 236 -16.41 -1.73 12.51
N ALA A 237 -16.72 -2.40 11.39
CA ALA A 237 -17.65 -1.90 10.39
C ALA A 237 -19.10 -1.85 10.92
N ILE A 238 -19.56 -2.92 11.57
CA ILE A 238 -20.91 -2.97 12.17
C ILE A 238 -21.05 -1.97 13.32
N GLU A 239 -20.02 -1.83 14.15
CA GLU A 239 -20.02 -0.90 15.29
C GLU A 239 -19.83 0.57 14.86
N SER A 240 -19.41 0.81 13.62
CA SER A 240 -19.13 2.15 13.09
C SER A 240 -20.41 2.97 12.91
N PRO A 241 -20.47 4.22 13.40
CA PRO A 241 -21.60 5.10 13.12
C PRO A 241 -21.73 5.43 11.63
N SER A 242 -20.64 5.39 10.87
CA SER A 242 -20.63 5.66 9.42
C SER A 242 -21.35 4.59 8.59
N PHE A 243 -21.63 3.41 9.16
CA PHE A 243 -22.31 2.34 8.45
C PHE A 243 -23.82 2.56 8.38
N GLN A 244 -24.26 3.27 7.34
CA GLN A 244 -25.66 3.66 7.18
C GLN A 244 -26.45 2.56 6.43
N ILE A 245 -27.05 1.63 7.19
CA ILE A 245 -27.93 0.57 6.65
C ILE A 245 -29.37 0.66 7.20
N GLY A 246 -29.75 1.84 7.67
CA GLY A 246 -31.02 2.13 8.34
C GLY A 246 -30.90 2.20 9.87
N SER A 247 -31.95 1.77 10.58
CA SER A 247 -32.01 1.83 12.04
C SER A 247 -31.06 0.84 12.73
N ASP A 248 -30.78 1.03 14.02
CA ASP A 248 -30.02 0.06 14.82
C ASP A 248 -30.64 -1.35 14.79
N GLN A 249 -31.96 -1.44 14.68
CA GLN A 249 -32.65 -2.71 14.50
C GLN A 249 -32.35 -3.37 13.14
N ALA A 250 -32.30 -2.58 12.06
CA ALA A 250 -31.96 -3.07 10.72
C ALA A 250 -30.48 -3.50 10.66
N ARG A 251 -29.59 -2.73 11.30
CA ARG A 251 -28.17 -3.06 11.47
C ARG A 251 -27.97 -4.33 12.29
N PHE A 252 -28.69 -4.49 13.41
CA PHE A 252 -28.66 -5.70 14.22
C PHE A 252 -29.11 -6.92 13.41
N LYS A 253 -30.22 -6.80 12.67
CA LYS A 253 -30.73 -7.86 11.80
C LYS A 253 -29.70 -8.23 10.72
N PHE A 254 -29.12 -7.24 10.05
CA PHE A 254 -28.07 -7.44 9.05
C PHE A 254 -26.85 -8.15 9.64
N ALA A 255 -26.32 -7.67 10.77
CA ALA A 255 -25.16 -8.27 11.42
C ALA A 255 -25.43 -9.72 11.82
N LYS A 256 -26.65 -10.03 12.29
CA LYS A 256 -27.07 -11.40 12.61
C LYS A 256 -27.10 -12.29 11.37
N GLU A 257 -27.69 -11.82 10.26
CA GLU A 257 -27.70 -12.52 8.96
C GLU A 257 -26.28 -12.76 8.45
N ALA A 258 -25.40 -11.77 8.56
CA ALA A 258 -24.00 -11.88 8.15
C ALA A 258 -23.27 -12.93 8.99
N VAL A 259 -23.43 -12.91 10.31
CA VAL A 259 -22.86 -13.91 11.21
C VAL A 259 -23.38 -15.31 10.92
N GLU A 260 -24.68 -15.50 10.65
CA GLU A 260 -25.21 -16.81 10.24
C GLU A 260 -24.58 -17.29 8.93
N THR A 261 -24.44 -16.41 7.94
CA THR A 261 -23.79 -16.73 6.65
C THR A 261 -22.31 -17.11 6.85
N ARG A 262 -21.62 -16.39 7.75
CA ARG A 262 -20.22 -16.66 8.14
C ARG A 262 -20.04 -17.99 8.84
N LYS A 263 -21.07 -18.53 9.51
CA LYS A 263 -21.01 -19.88 10.12
C LYS A 263 -20.93 -20.98 9.08
N LEU A 264 -21.54 -20.76 7.91
CA LEU A 264 -21.55 -21.70 6.80
C LEU A 264 -20.30 -21.55 5.91
N GLY A 265 -19.63 -20.40 5.95
CA GLY A 265 -18.44 -20.08 5.17
C GLY A 265 -17.09 -20.37 5.85
N ILE A 266 -16.02 -20.21 5.08
CA ILE A 266 -14.62 -20.49 5.47
C ILE A 266 -14.00 -19.36 6.31
N ALA A 267 -14.59 -18.15 6.33
CA ALA A 267 -14.09 -16.97 7.07
C ALA A 267 -14.06 -17.15 8.61
N ARG A 268 -14.60 -18.27 9.10
CA ARG A 268 -14.57 -18.68 10.49
C ARG A 268 -13.30 -19.49 10.74
N GLY A 269 -12.28 -18.87 11.30
CA GLY A 269 -11.15 -19.60 11.89
C GLY A 269 -11.65 -20.71 12.82
N PRO A 270 -11.08 -21.92 12.78
CA PRO A 270 -11.63 -23.10 13.43
C PRO A 270 -11.84 -22.87 14.93
N GLY A 271 -13.06 -23.09 15.42
CA GLY A 271 -13.38 -23.06 16.86
C GLY A 271 -13.86 -21.72 17.43
N CYS A 272 -14.07 -20.68 16.62
CA CYS A 272 -14.60 -19.39 17.10
C CYS A 272 -16.13 -19.34 17.03
N GLU A 273 -16.85 -18.75 17.98
CA GLU A 273 -18.28 -18.39 17.88
C GLU A 273 -18.42 -16.87 17.84
N GLU A 274 -19.08 -16.35 16.81
CA GLU A 274 -19.42 -14.92 16.69
C GLU A 274 -20.87 -14.70 17.13
N THR A 275 -21.11 -13.65 17.91
CA THR A 275 -22.43 -13.29 18.44
C THR A 275 -22.66 -11.79 18.33
N VAL A 276 -23.87 -11.40 17.92
CA VAL A 276 -24.31 -10.01 17.82
C VAL A 276 -25.22 -9.69 19.00
N VAL A 277 -24.97 -8.56 19.66
CA VAL A 277 -25.75 -8.08 20.81
C VAL A 277 -26.27 -6.68 20.49
N LEU A 278 -27.51 -6.41 20.89
CA LEU A 278 -28.11 -5.09 20.86
C LEU A 278 -28.13 -4.54 22.28
N ALA A 279 -27.40 -3.46 22.53
CA ALA A 279 -27.38 -2.79 23.82
C ALA A 279 -28.58 -1.84 23.94
N PHE A 280 -29.49 -2.14 24.86
CA PHE A 280 -30.60 -1.25 25.19
C PHE A 280 -30.19 -0.38 26.40
N GLY A 281 -30.24 0.95 26.26
CA GLY A 281 -30.13 1.88 27.38
C GLY A 281 -28.86 2.75 27.50
N GLY A 282 -28.03 2.85 26.46
CA GLY A 282 -26.79 3.65 26.46
C GLY A 282 -26.90 4.99 25.72
N GLY A 283 -27.88 5.83 26.05
CA GLY A 283 -27.91 7.19 25.51
C GLY A 283 -26.82 8.05 26.16
N ASN A 284 -25.67 8.23 25.49
CA ASN A 284 -24.83 9.45 25.50
C ASN A 284 -23.38 9.28 24.98
N PHE A 285 -22.95 8.09 24.55
CA PHE A 285 -21.62 7.94 23.94
C PHE A 285 -21.82 7.42 22.53
N GLY A 286 -21.53 8.26 21.51
CA GLY A 286 -21.80 8.08 20.07
C GLY A 286 -21.15 6.84 19.43
N THR A 287 -21.47 5.67 19.98
CA THR A 287 -21.08 4.33 19.58
C THR A 287 -22.36 3.60 19.18
N SER A 288 -22.32 2.76 18.13
CA SER A 288 -23.50 2.03 17.68
C SER A 288 -24.08 1.16 18.81
N ALA A 289 -25.41 1.08 18.89
CA ALA A 289 -26.09 0.19 19.84
C ALA A 289 -25.86 -1.31 19.53
N VAL A 290 -25.32 -1.63 18.35
CA VAL A 290 -25.05 -3.00 17.90
C VAL A 290 -23.58 -3.33 18.14
N HIS A 291 -23.33 -4.39 18.91
CA HIS A 291 -21.99 -4.90 19.19
C HIS A 291 -21.79 -6.31 18.67
N VAL A 292 -20.59 -6.61 18.18
CA VAL A 292 -20.21 -7.94 17.71
C VAL A 292 -19.09 -8.49 18.59
N THR A 293 -19.28 -9.72 19.06
CA THR A 293 -18.33 -10.40 19.96
C THR A 293 -17.93 -11.75 19.37
N ARG A 294 -16.68 -12.16 19.62
CA ARG A 294 -16.17 -13.48 19.23
C ARG A 294 -15.62 -14.21 20.46
N LYS A 295 -16.09 -15.43 20.68
CA LYS A 295 -15.69 -16.31 21.78
C LYS A 295 -15.02 -17.55 21.24
N MET A 296 -13.82 -17.87 21.73
CA MET A 296 -13.16 -19.14 21.45
C MET A 296 -13.89 -20.28 22.17
N ARG A 297 -14.29 -21.33 21.45
CA ARG A 297 -14.79 -22.56 22.07
C ARG A 297 -13.66 -23.19 22.86
N LYS A 298 -13.80 -23.24 24.19
CA LYS A 298 -12.87 -23.99 25.03
C LYS A 298 -12.95 -25.47 24.64
N ARG A 299 -11.81 -26.10 24.33
CA ARG A 299 -11.75 -27.56 24.15
C ARG A 299 -12.28 -28.23 25.43
N PRO A 300 -13.16 -29.24 25.35
CA PRO A 300 -13.63 -29.94 26.53
C PRO A 300 -12.42 -30.57 27.24
N LEU A 301 -12.14 -30.14 28.47
CA LEU A 301 -11.19 -30.83 29.34
C LEU A 301 -11.79 -32.18 29.71
N TRP A 302 -11.16 -33.26 29.29
CA TRP A 302 -11.51 -34.61 29.72
C TRP A 302 -11.20 -34.73 31.22
N LYS A 303 -12.22 -35.07 31.99
CA LYS A 303 -12.08 -35.33 33.43
C LYS A 303 -11.54 -36.75 33.57
N VAL A 304 -10.33 -36.91 34.09
CA VAL A 304 -9.82 -38.23 34.50
C VAL A 304 -10.55 -38.60 35.79
N ASN A 305 -11.37 -39.64 35.75
CA ASN A 305 -11.91 -40.22 36.97
C ASN A 305 -10.81 -41.12 37.55
N SER A 306 -10.38 -40.79 38.77
CA SER A 306 -9.51 -41.63 39.62
C SER A 306 -10.32 -42.67 40.38
#